data_AF-A0A2J6SLE4-F1
#
_entry.id   AF-A0A2J6SLE4-F1
#
_cell.length_a   1.000
_cell.length_b   1.000
_cell.length_c   1.000
_cell.angle_alpha   90.00
_cell.angle_beta   90.00
_cell.angle_gamma   90.00
#
_symmetry.space_group_name_H-M   'P 1'
#
loop_
_entity.id
_entity.type
_entity.pdbx_description
1 polymer ?
#
loop_
_entity_poly.entity_id
_entity_poly.type
_entity_poly.pdbx_seq_one_letter_code
_entity_poly.pdbx_strand_id
1 'polypeptide(L)' 'SSESSTFPDLKSKAMRLIEVLPGTDPDMISCKLHLRKLQDSSPPYTALSYMWGDSR' A
#
# COMPACT_ATOMS: atom_id res chain seq x y z
N SER A 1 10.24 -22.76 -9.52
CA SER A 1 10.16 -21.34 -9.14
C SER A 1 9.22 -21.22 -7.96
N SER A 2 9.75 -21.01 -6.75
CA SER A 2 8.94 -21.02 -5.54
C SER A 2 8.45 -19.60 -5.25
N GLU A 3 7.18 -19.32 -5.53
CA GLU A 3 6.51 -18.11 -5.05
C GLU A 3 6.39 -18.18 -3.53
N SER A 4 7.32 -17.53 -2.84
CA SER A 4 7.20 -17.28 -1.42
C SER A 4 6.20 -16.14 -1.23
N SER A 5 4.94 -16.51 -1.01
CA SER A 5 3.89 -15.60 -0.53
C SER A 5 4.29 -15.10 0.85
N THR A 6 5.18 -14.10 0.89
CA THR A 6 5.66 -13.48 2.12
C THR A 6 4.51 -12.66 2.68
N PHE A 7 3.68 -13.31 3.49
CA PHE A 7 2.74 -12.63 4.38
C PHE A 7 3.55 -11.69 5.28
N PRO A 8 3.13 -10.41 5.44
CA PRO A 8 3.85 -9.50 6.30
C PRO A 8 3.82 -10.05 7.73
N ASP A 9 5.01 -10.20 8.33
CA ASP A 9 5.13 -10.51 9.75
C ASP A 9 4.41 -9.40 10.54
N LEU A 10 3.24 -9.73 11.11
CA LEU A 10 2.42 -8.81 11.89
C LEU A 10 3.18 -8.22 13.08
N LYS A 11 4.25 -8.90 13.57
CA LYS A 11 5.10 -8.39 14.65
C LYS A 11 5.97 -7.22 14.19
N SER A 12 6.35 -7.18 12.92
CA SER A 12 7.24 -6.16 12.37
C SER A 12 6.63 -4.76 12.33
N LYS A 13 5.29 -4.64 12.50
CA LYS A 13 4.55 -3.38 12.34
C LYS A 13 4.91 -2.65 11.04
N ALA A 14 5.26 -3.42 10.01
CA ALA A 14 5.60 -2.94 8.69
C ALA A 14 4.43 -3.14 7.73
N MET A 15 4.35 -2.28 6.72
CA MET A 15 3.35 -2.34 5.67
C MET A 15 3.95 -2.02 4.30
N ARG A 16 3.26 -2.50 3.26
CA ARG A 16 3.56 -2.21 1.86
C ARG A 16 2.64 -1.09 1.39
N LEU A 17 3.22 0.03 1.01
CA LEU A 17 2.52 1.17 0.45
C LEU A 17 2.77 1.19 -1.06
N ILE A 18 1.70 1.17 -1.86
CA ILE A 18 1.77 1.30 -3.32
C ILE A 18 1.46 2.74 -3.69
N GLU A 19 2.40 3.41 -4.36
CA GLU A 19 2.20 4.70 -5.00
C GLU A 19 1.90 4.46 -6.47
N VAL A 20 0.74 4.93 -6.94
CA VAL A 20 0.39 4.91 -8.36
C VAL A 20 1.07 6.09 -9.03
N LEU A 21 1.87 5.82 -10.07
CA LEU A 21 2.60 6.84 -10.80
C LEU A 21 1.66 7.52 -11.82
N PRO A 22 1.88 8.80 -12.14
CA PRO A 22 1.15 9.47 -13.20
C PRO A 22 1.26 8.70 -14.53
N GLY A 23 0.15 8.63 -15.25
CA GLY A 23 0.05 8.05 -16.57
C GLY A 23 -1.18 8.63 -17.27
N THR A 24 -1.24 8.48 -18.58
CA THR A 24 -2.39 8.84 -19.39
C THR A 24 -3.08 7.58 -19.90
N ASP A 25 -4.37 7.62 -20.20
CA ASP A 25 -5.00 6.51 -20.95
C ASP A 25 -4.42 6.50 -22.38
N PRO A 26 -3.90 5.37 -22.93
CA PRO A 26 -4.04 3.97 -22.51
C PRO A 26 -2.80 3.33 -21.86
N ASP A 27 -1.97 4.13 -21.19
CA ASP A 27 -0.73 3.67 -20.57
C ASP A 27 -1.01 2.56 -19.53
N MET A 28 -0.10 1.59 -19.47
CA MET A 28 -0.14 0.56 -18.44
C MET A 28 0.04 1.21 -17.07
N ILE A 29 -0.82 0.85 -16.11
CA ILE A 29 -0.74 1.32 -14.74
C ILE A 29 0.67 1.03 -14.20
N SER A 30 1.35 2.10 -13.81
CA SER A 30 2.71 2.05 -13.28
C SER A 30 2.68 2.37 -11.79
N CYS A 31 3.39 1.59 -10.99
CA CYS A 31 3.35 1.68 -9.53
C CYS A 31 4.75 1.62 -8.92
N LYS A 32 4.94 2.30 -7.80
CA LYS A 32 6.12 2.19 -6.95
C LYS A 32 5.75 1.58 -5.60
N LEU A 33 6.44 0.50 -5.23
CA LEU A 33 6.29 -0.15 -3.94
C LEU A 33 7.23 0.47 -2.90
N HIS A 34 6.67 0.92 -1.78
CA HIS A 34 7.37 1.41 -0.61
C HIS A 34 7.15 0.48 0.57
N LEU A 35 8.22 0.14 1.28
CA LEU A 35 8.13 -0.50 2.60
C LEU A 35 8.18 0.58 3.68
N ARG A 36 7.17 0.60 4.55
CA ARG A 36 7.01 1.58 5.64
C ARG A 36 6.76 0.87 6.96
N LYS A 37 7.08 1.53 8.07
CA LYS A 37 6.82 1.03 9.44
C LYS A 37 5.84 1.96 10.15
N LEU A 38 5.00 1.43 11.02
CA LEU A 38 4.07 2.24 11.83
C LEU A 38 4.76 3.25 12.75
N GLN A 39 6.05 3.04 13.04
CA GLN A 39 6.85 3.92 13.89
C GLN A 39 7.48 5.10 13.13
N ASP A 40 7.28 5.20 11.82
CA ASP A 40 7.79 6.31 11.01
C ASP A 40 7.14 7.61 11.54
N SER A 41 7.95 8.53 12.06
CA SER A 41 7.50 9.65 12.90
C SER A 41 6.72 10.75 12.16
N SER A 42 6.75 10.73 10.83
CA SER A 42 6.07 11.71 9.98
C SER A 42 5.79 11.08 8.60
N PRO A 43 4.77 10.22 8.47
CA PRO A 43 4.44 9.64 7.19
C PRO A 43 3.95 10.74 6.23
N PRO A 44 4.38 10.74 4.95
CA PRO A 44 3.91 11.70 3.94
C PRO A 44 2.50 11.35 3.43
N TYR A 45 1.73 10.59 4.20
CA TYR A 45 0.38 10.13 3.88
C TYR A 45 -0.47 10.19 5.15
N THR A 46 -1.76 10.46 4.96
CA THR A 46 -2.77 10.32 6.02
C THR A 46 -3.59 9.08 5.73
N ALA A 47 -3.68 8.16 6.69
CA ALA A 47 -4.54 7.00 6.56
C ALA A 47 -6.00 7.47 6.68
N LEU A 48 -6.79 7.24 5.63
CA LEU A 48 -8.23 7.47 5.65
C LEU A 48 -8.92 6.18 6.11
N SER A 49 -9.67 6.22 7.20
CA SER A 49 -10.54 5.12 7.59
C SER A 49 -11.88 5.32 6.88
N TYR A 50 -12.11 4.57 5.81
CA TYR A 50 -13.39 4.52 5.14
C TYR A 50 -14.03 3.15 5.36
N MET A 51 -15.31 3.15 5.71
CA MET A 51 -16.16 1.99 5.55
C MET A 51 -16.70 2.03 4.12
N TRP A 52 -16.65 0.91 3.43
CA TRP A 52 -17.47 0.75 2.22
C TRP A 52 -18.91 0.96 2.65
N GLY A 53 -19.62 1.92 2.04
CA GLY A 53 -20.97 2.26 2.45
C GLY A 53 -21.84 1.00 2.45
N ASP A 54 -22.57 0.77 3.55
CA ASP A 54 -23.55 -0.31 3.58
C ASP A 54 -24.54 -0.07 2.43
N SER A 55 -24.61 -1.04 1.53
CA SER A 55 -25.61 -1.10 0.47
C SER A 55 -26.98 -1.34 1.11
N ARG A 56 -27.64 -0.25 1.52
CA ARG A 56 -29.06 -0.24 1.83
C ARG A 56 -29.82 0.54 0.77
#